data_AF-A0A5K1F7F2-F1
#
_entry.id   AF-A0A5K1F7F2-F1
#
_cell.length_a   1.000
_cell.length_b   1.000
_cell.length_c   1.000
_cell.angle_alpha   90.00
_cell.angle_beta   90.00
_cell.angle_gamma   90.00
#
_symmetry.space_group_name_H-M   'P 1'
#
loop_
_entity.id
_entity.type
_entity.pdbx_description
1 polymer ?
#
loop_
_entity_poly.entity_id
_entity_poly.type
_entity_poly.pdbx_seq_one_letter_code
_entity_poly.pdbx_strand_id
1 'polypeptide(L)'
;MGNPLLEFYTDFNSRAEFFWSHGLISDSTYRIFTQGCTYSRYVSEFYRGNVSSICSRVMSVVSKETSRFVDKYDVTLDVCTTSLLMQSLALRPM
;
A
#
# COMPACT_ATOMS: atom_id res chain seq x y z
N MET A 1 16.34 5.19 -16.22
CA MET A 1 15.17 4.35 -15.88
C MET A 1 14.40 5.05 -14.79
N GLY A 2 13.07 5.19 -14.91
CA GLY A 2 12.24 5.85 -13.90
C GLY A 2 11.55 4.81 -13.01
N ASN A 3 11.73 4.93 -11.69
CA ASN A 3 11.19 4.05 -10.64
C ASN A 3 11.21 2.53 -10.97
N PRO A 4 12.36 1.98 -11.42
CA PRO A 4 12.45 0.55 -11.74
C PRO A 4 12.51 -0.31 -10.47
N LEU A 5 12.13 -1.58 -10.61
CA LEU A 5 12.54 -2.64 -9.69
C LEU A 5 13.97 -3.06 -10.08
N LEU A 6 14.95 -2.82 -9.22
CA LEU A 6 16.36 -3.14 -9.39
C LEU A 6 16.77 -4.36 -8.54
N GLU A 7 16.33 -4.43 -7.29
CA GLU A 7 16.64 -5.53 -6.39
C GLU A 7 15.42 -5.88 -5.54
N PHE A 8 14.95 -7.13 -5.68
CA PHE A 8 13.67 -7.57 -5.15
C PHE A 8 13.55 -7.36 -3.63
N TYR A 9 14.55 -7.72 -2.84
CA TYR A 9 14.44 -7.63 -1.39
C TYR A 9 14.54 -6.18 -0.91
N THR A 10 15.48 -5.43 -1.44
CA THR A 10 15.78 -4.05 -1.06
C THR A 10 14.61 -3.14 -1.44
N ASP A 11 14.16 -3.19 -2.69
CA ASP A 11 13.11 -2.30 -3.20
C ASP A 11 11.75 -2.61 -2.59
N PHE A 12 11.43 -3.88 -2.35
CA PHE A 12 10.18 -4.21 -1.69
C PHE A 12 10.23 -3.90 -0.19
N ASN A 13 11.31 -4.23 0.52
CA ASN A 13 11.36 -3.99 1.96
C ASN A 13 11.46 -2.50 2.32
N SER A 14 12.04 -1.66 1.46
CA SER A 14 12.06 -0.20 1.66
C SER A 14 10.67 0.44 1.66
N ARG A 15 9.64 -0.20 1.09
CA ARG A 15 8.25 0.32 1.15
C ARG A 15 7.70 0.48 2.55
N ALA A 16 8.09 -0.39 3.48
CA ALA A 16 7.66 -0.26 4.87
C ALA A 16 8.20 1.04 5.48
N GLU A 17 9.47 1.36 5.23
CA GLU A 17 10.11 2.59 5.68
C GLU A 17 9.55 3.81 4.96
N PHE A 18 9.29 3.72 3.66
CA PHE A 18 8.64 4.79 2.89
C PHE A 18 7.28 5.14 3.49
N PHE A 19 6.40 4.15 3.72
CA PHE A 19 5.08 4.42 4.32
C PHE A 19 5.17 5.06 5.70
N TRP A 20 6.10 4.59 6.54
CA TRP A 20 6.28 5.13 7.89
C TRP A 20 6.83 6.56 7.88
N SER A 21 7.90 6.80 7.13
CA SER A 21 8.53 8.13 7.02
C SER A 21 7.63 9.19 6.36
N HIS A 22 6.65 8.76 5.56
CA HIS A 22 5.66 9.65 4.92
C HIS A 22 4.34 9.73 5.71
N GLY A 23 4.29 9.20 6.93
CA GLY A 23 3.14 9.35 7.83
C GLY A 23 1.89 8.56 7.40
N LEU A 24 2.06 7.57 6.53
CA LEU A 24 0.95 6.74 6.03
C LEU A 24 0.58 5.60 6.99
N ILE A 25 1.52 5.20 7.85
CA ILE A 25 1.32 4.15 8.84
C ILE A 25 1.92 4.53 10.20
N SER A 26 1.39 3.95 11.28
CA SER A 26 1.87 4.14 12.65
C SER A 26 3.15 3.35 12.92
N ASP A 27 3.91 3.74 13.96
CA ASP A 27 5.07 2.99 14.46
C ASP A 27 4.76 1.53 14.73
N SER A 28 3.57 1.26 15.28
CA SER A 28 3.11 -0.09 15.60
C SER A 28 2.91 -0.95 14.34
N THR A 29 2.39 -0.33 13.27
CA THR A 29 2.21 -0.95 11.97
C THR A 29 3.54 -1.15 11.26
N TYR A 30 4.44 -0.16 11.30
CA TYR A 30 5.80 -0.29 10.75
C TYR A 30 6.56 -1.46 11.38
N ARG A 31 6.47 -1.64 12.71
CA ARG A 31 7.11 -2.76 13.41
C ARG A 31 6.60 -4.11 12.93
N ILE A 32 5.28 -4.31 12.81
CA ILE A 32 4.75 -5.60 12.31
C ILE A 32 4.98 -5.78 10.80
N PHE A 33 5.10 -4.69 10.05
CA PHE A 33 5.36 -4.71 8.61
C PHE A 33 6.82 -5.06 8.29
N THR A 34 7.75 -4.74 9.18
CA THR A 34 9.17 -5.12 9.03
C THR A 34 9.51 -6.45 9.69
N GLN A 35 8.84 -6.83 10.79
CA GLN A 35 9.19 -8.02 11.57
C GLN A 35 8.22 -9.20 11.40
N GLY A 36 6.92 -8.93 11.23
CA GLY A 36 5.89 -9.97 11.12
C GLY A 36 5.81 -10.56 9.73
N CYS A 37 5.73 -9.70 8.71
CA CYS A 37 5.82 -10.08 7.31
C CYS A 37 6.43 -8.94 6.51
N THR A 38 7.70 -9.10 6.13
CA THR A 38 8.37 -8.16 5.24
C THR A 38 7.63 -8.06 3.91
N TYR A 39 7.68 -6.89 3.27
CA TYR A 39 6.92 -6.70 2.04
C TYR A 39 7.41 -7.60 0.90
N SER A 40 8.72 -7.86 0.82
CA SER A 40 9.26 -8.82 -0.18
C SER A 40 8.70 -10.23 0.02
N ARG A 41 8.51 -10.67 1.29
CA ARG A 41 7.88 -11.95 1.63
C ARG A 41 6.42 -11.96 1.21
N TYR A 42 5.66 -10.91 1.54
CA TYR A 42 4.26 -10.80 1.12
C TYR A 42 4.13 -10.89 -0.40
N VAL A 43 4.93 -10.14 -1.15
CA VAL A 43 4.92 -10.15 -2.62
C VAL A 43 5.26 -11.55 -3.15
N SER A 44 6.27 -12.21 -2.59
CA SER A 44 6.63 -13.59 -2.97
C SER A 44 5.50 -14.59 -2.73
N GLU A 45 4.89 -14.56 -1.54
CA GLU A 45 3.76 -15.44 -1.18
C GLU A 45 2.52 -15.16 -2.05
N PHE A 46 2.25 -13.89 -2.35
CA PHE A 46 1.14 -13.46 -3.21
C PHE A 46 1.28 -14.01 -4.62
N TYR A 47 2.46 -13.88 -5.24
CA TYR A 47 2.71 -14.42 -6.58
C TYR A 47 2.71 -15.95 -6.63
N ARG A 48 3.00 -16.62 -5.51
CA ARG A 48 2.87 -18.09 -5.38
C ARG A 48 1.42 -18.54 -5.13
N GLY A 49 0.48 -17.61 -4.94
CA GLY A 49 -0.93 -17.90 -4.70
C GLY A 49 -1.25 -18.44 -3.30
N ASN A 50 -0.31 -18.36 -2.35
CA ASN A 50 -0.49 -18.87 -0.99
C ASN A 50 0.08 -17.90 0.04
N VAL A 51 -0.74 -16.91 0.44
CA VAL A 51 -0.38 -15.91 1.45
C VAL A 51 -0.64 -16.46 2.85
N SER A 52 0.38 -16.43 3.69
CA SER A 52 0.29 -16.86 5.08
C SER A 52 -0.64 -15.94 5.89
N SER A 53 -1.29 -16.51 6.91
CA SER A 53 -2.23 -15.77 7.77
C SER A 53 -1.60 -14.54 8.43
N ILE A 54 -0.32 -14.61 8.79
CA ILE A 54 0.43 -13.47 9.33
C ILE A 54 0.62 -12.37 8.28
N CYS A 55 1.01 -12.70 7.05
CA CYS A 55 1.17 -11.73 5.98
C CYS A 55 -0.16 -11.09 5.57
N SER A 56 -1.25 -11.87 5.49
CA SER A 56 -2.59 -11.33 5.27
C SER A 56 -3.02 -10.35 6.37
N ARG A 57 -2.75 -10.68 7.64
CA ARG A 57 -3.08 -9.81 8.77
C ARG A 57 -2.26 -8.53 8.76
N VAL A 58 -0.95 -8.62 8.55
CA VAL A 58 -0.05 -7.45 8.46
C VAL A 58 -0.50 -6.52 7.34
N MET A 59 -0.71 -7.05 6.13
CA MET A 59 -1.13 -6.24 4.99
C MET A 59 -2.55 -5.66 5.14
N SER A 60 -3.44 -6.33 5.87
CA SER A 60 -4.75 -5.79 6.21
C SER A 60 -4.65 -4.55 7.11
N VAL A 61 -3.75 -4.55 8.10
CA VAL A 61 -3.51 -3.37 8.97
C VAL A 61 -2.88 -2.24 8.16
N VAL A 62 -1.83 -2.55 7.38
CA VAL A 62 -1.16 -1.58 6.49
C VAL A 62 -2.17 -0.92 5.56
N SER A 63 -2.99 -1.71 4.87
CA SER A 63 -4.02 -1.22 3.92
C SER A 63 -5.11 -0.39 4.61
N LYS A 64 -5.42 -0.68 5.87
CA LYS A 64 -6.42 0.09 6.62
C LYS A 64 -5.88 1.47 7.00
N GLU A 65 -4.62 1.57 7.41
CA GLU A 65 -4.00 2.85 7.77
C GLU A 65 -3.71 3.71 6.53
N THR A 66 -3.20 3.12 5.44
CA THR A 66 -2.98 3.85 4.17
C THR A 66 -4.28 4.34 3.55
N SER A 67 -5.42 3.69 3.85
CA SER A 67 -6.74 4.03 3.34
C SER A 67 -6.91 3.85 1.82
N ARG A 68 -8.17 3.84 1.37
CA ARG A 68 -8.53 3.77 -0.06
C ARG A 68 -8.51 5.13 -0.76
N PHE A 69 -8.20 6.20 -0.02
CA PHE A 69 -8.20 7.58 -0.49
C PHE A 69 -6.79 8.12 -0.76
N VAL A 70 -5.77 7.25 -0.71
CA VAL A 70 -4.39 7.57 -1.07
C VAL A 70 -4.00 6.72 -2.28
N ASP A 71 -3.46 7.35 -3.32
CA ASP A 71 -2.95 6.61 -4.47
C ASP A 71 -1.60 5.97 -4.14
N LYS A 72 -1.46 4.67 -4.42
CA LYS A 72 -0.26 3.88 -4.13
C LYS A 72 0.94 4.22 -5.03
N TYR A 73 0.70 4.84 -6.19
CA TYR A 73 1.71 5.28 -7.15
C TYR A 73 2.14 6.74 -6.90
N ASP A 74 1.25 7.56 -6.35
CA ASP A 74 1.55 8.94 -5.95
C ASP A 74 0.74 9.34 -4.71
N VAL A 75 1.41 9.36 -3.56
CA VAL A 75 0.77 9.57 -2.25
C VAL A 75 0.30 11.02 -2.02
N THR A 76 0.65 11.94 -2.94
CA THR A 76 0.27 13.36 -2.86
C THR A 76 -0.87 13.73 -3.79
N LEU A 77 -1.19 12.88 -4.77
CA LEU A 77 -2.31 13.05 -5.67
C LEU A 77 -3.60 12.45 -5.09
N ASP A 78 -4.74 12.95 -5.58
CA ASP A 78 -6.04 12.38 -5.26
C ASP A 78 -6.27 11.07 -6.02
N VAL A 79 -7.12 10.21 -5.47
CA VAL A 79 -7.52 8.96 -6.10
C VAL A 79 -8.44 9.23 -7.28
N CYS A 80 -8.27 8.46 -8.35
CA CYS A 80 -9.10 8.60 -9.54
C CYS A 80 -10.57 8.30 -9.23
N THR A 81 -11.42 9.32 -9.37
CA THR A 81 -12.88 9.18 -9.26
C THR A 81 -13.43 8.48 -10.50
N THR A 82 -14.31 7.49 -10.32
CA THR A 82 -14.92 6.81 -11.47
C THR A 82 -15.74 7.78 -12.31
N SER A 83 -15.79 7.54 -13.63
CA SER A 83 -16.59 8.38 -14.55
C SER A 83 -18.06 8.48 -14.13
N LEU A 84 -18.63 7.41 -13.59
CA LEU A 84 -19.98 7.39 -13.02
C LEU A 84 -20.12 8.32 -11.81
N LEU A 85 -19.16 8.27 -10.87
CA LEU A 85 -19.19 9.15 -9.70
C LEU A 85 -18.99 10.61 -10.11
N MET A 86 -18.06 10.90 -11.02
CA MET A 86 -17.87 12.26 -11.56
C MET A 86 -19.15 12.79 -12.23
N GLN A 87 -19.82 11.97 -13.05
CA GLN A 87 -21.10 12.34 -13.66
C GLN A 87 -22.19 12.60 -12.61
N SER A 88 -22.26 11.76 -11.58
CA SER A 88 -23.25 11.95 -10.51
C SER A 88 -23.05 13.25 -9.73
N LEU A 89 -21.80 13.63 -9.45
CA LEU A 89 -21.44 14.89 -8.77
C LEU A 89 -21.74 16.11 -9.64
N ALA A 90 -21.58 16.00 -10.97
CA ALA A 90 -21.90 17.08 -11.90
C ALA A 90 -23.42 17.26 -12.08
N LEU A 91 -24.18 16.16 -12.13
CA LEU A 91 -25.64 16.18 -12.33
C LEU A 91 -26.42 16.49 -11.03
N ARG A 92 -25.83 16.21 -9.87
CA ARG A 92 -26.36 16.54 -8.54
C ARG A 92 -25.24 17.16 -7.70
N PRO A 93 -24.89 18.43 -7.96
CA PRO A 93 -23.98 19.14 -7.07
C PRO A 93 -24.61 19.20 -5.67
N MET A 94 -23.79 18.97 -4.63
CA MET A 94 -24.20 19.11 -3.23
C MET A 94 -24.67 20.54 -2.92
#